data_AF-A0AAV4U0D9-F1
#
_entry.id   AF-A0AAV4U0D9-F1
#
_cell.length_a   1.000
_cell.length_b   1.000
_cell.length_c   1.000
_cell.angle_alpha   90.00
_cell.angle_beta   90.00
_cell.angle_gamma   90.00
#
_symmetry.space_group_name_H-M   'P 1'
#
loop_
_entity.id
_entity.type
_entity.pdbx_description
1 polymer ?
#
loop_
_entity_poly.entity_id
_entity_poly.type
_entity_poly.pdbx_seq_one_letter_code
_entity_poly.pdbx_strand_id
1 'polypeptide(L)'
;MPQFVTDSILCILASVVIFLYYNDYFLLEEFSDVRDVTNNIESIFEELDVDTDGVLNKEEFLMMKNSYTILQKNLYESHLKYTVQGFPYLDIELEEQVVNIDVAFTPLILNSLKKNISDVSEEEVGSLQGLLNWKKSHKERHPFGANSFSLFLPPRKNVQPGYTWWIVEPKIDKNSPPLSNQRYYPPQVPENLLVLHALLSLFHPHPFLWTRFQPQGTVAIVRAIEDNFYDIMFRMHAEFQLNKPPLHPFWFTPSQFQGRLIISKDATVVKFFYMGVPDTKLNVDMEWLNGPTEDSMEVDIGYMPQMSLISSAISVSSLDKIEIHQKLSSVKWNAEITEEEALNSLESEMFSFKKAKYYRRTLRETALASPPILQILKDNFISFWSTVADLEAIINENLDPAVSFLARMCLKYYEFPVESIVFFPNGSAIHRINANTLLGIANEQDSLFEIRDPIEKNYQEFLENALLMSKAMKVD
;
A
#
# COMPACT_ATOMS: atom_id res chain seq x y z
N MET A 1 -33.05 -61.28 42.37
CA MET A 1 -32.08 -60.25 42.79
C MET A 1 -30.62 -60.48 42.29
N PRO A 2 -30.35 -61.08 41.10
CA PRO A 2 -29.03 -60.90 40.46
C PRO A 2 -29.06 -60.10 39.14
N GLN A 3 -30.09 -60.27 38.29
CA GLN A 3 -30.11 -59.72 36.93
C GLN A 3 -30.12 -58.18 36.87
N PHE A 4 -30.94 -57.54 37.72
CA PHE A 4 -31.05 -56.08 37.74
C PHE A 4 -29.74 -55.39 38.17
N VAL A 5 -28.96 -56.02 39.05
CA VAL A 5 -27.70 -55.46 39.51
C VAL A 5 -26.63 -55.59 38.42
N THR A 6 -26.59 -56.74 37.73
CA THR A 6 -25.68 -56.93 36.60
C THR A 6 -25.98 -55.99 35.43
N ASP A 7 -27.25 -55.81 35.09
CA ASP A 7 -27.67 -54.91 34.00
C ASP A 7 -27.39 -53.44 34.37
N SER A 8 -27.58 -53.05 35.64
CA SER A 8 -27.25 -51.69 36.09
C SER A 8 -25.76 -51.41 36.05
N ILE A 9 -24.91 -52.37 36.43
CA ILE A 9 -23.45 -52.24 36.37
C ILE A 9 -22.99 -52.12 34.91
N LEU A 10 -23.58 -52.91 34.00
CA LEU A 10 -23.27 -52.86 32.58
C LEU A 10 -23.66 -51.52 31.95
N CYS A 11 -24.82 -50.97 32.32
CA CYS A 11 -25.22 -49.63 31.88
C CYS A 11 -24.27 -48.55 32.41
N ILE A 12 -23.84 -48.62 33.67
CA ILE A 12 -22.88 -47.63 34.23
C ILE A 12 -21.55 -47.73 33.50
N LEU A 13 -21.03 -48.94 33.27
CA LEU A 13 -19.77 -49.14 32.54
C LEU A 13 -19.88 -48.63 31.09
N ALA A 14 -21.00 -48.91 30.40
CA ALA A 14 -21.24 -48.40 29.06
C ALA A 14 -21.33 -46.87 29.04
N SER A 15 -22.02 -46.26 30.01
CA SER A 15 -22.10 -44.80 30.13
C SER A 15 -20.75 -44.16 30.44
N VAL A 16 -19.91 -44.79 31.27
CA VAL A 16 -18.55 -44.31 31.55
C VAL A 16 -17.67 -44.45 30.32
N VAL A 17 -17.73 -45.57 29.59
CA VAL A 17 -16.96 -45.74 28.34
C VAL A 17 -17.43 -44.76 27.27
N ILE A 18 -18.73 -44.52 27.12
CA ILE A 18 -19.26 -43.52 26.21
C ILE A 18 -18.82 -42.13 26.66
N PHE A 19 -18.89 -41.79 27.95
CA PHE A 19 -18.43 -40.50 28.47
C PHE A 19 -16.93 -40.29 28.23
N LEU A 20 -16.09 -41.29 28.51
CA LEU A 20 -14.65 -41.22 28.26
C LEU A 20 -14.33 -41.13 26.77
N TYR A 21 -15.00 -41.92 25.92
CA TYR A 21 -14.84 -41.85 24.47
C TYR A 21 -15.30 -40.49 23.92
N TYR A 22 -16.43 -39.98 24.37
CA TYR A 22 -16.92 -38.67 23.95
C TYR A 22 -16.01 -37.56 24.46
N ASN A 23 -15.50 -37.64 25.68
CA ASN A 23 -14.63 -36.60 26.24
C ASN A 23 -13.23 -36.62 25.60
N ASP A 24 -12.63 -37.79 25.35
CA ASP A 24 -11.37 -37.90 24.59
C ASP A 24 -11.55 -37.46 23.14
N TYR A 25 -12.62 -37.89 22.47
CA TYR A 25 -12.89 -37.52 21.07
C TYR A 25 -13.19 -36.01 20.94
N PHE A 26 -13.95 -35.43 21.89
CA PHE A 26 -14.28 -34.01 21.90
C PHE A 26 -13.08 -33.15 22.28
N LEU A 27 -12.23 -33.58 23.22
CA LEU A 27 -10.96 -32.89 23.53
C LEU A 27 -9.94 -33.00 22.39
N LEU A 28 -9.95 -34.08 21.60
CA LEU A 28 -9.08 -34.23 20.43
C LEU A 28 -9.57 -33.42 19.22
N GLU A 29 -10.89 -33.28 18.99
CA GLU A 29 -11.43 -32.44 17.91
C GLU A 29 -11.42 -30.93 18.25
N GLU A 30 -11.62 -30.54 19.50
CA GLU A 30 -11.67 -29.13 19.91
C GLU A 30 -10.26 -28.50 20.01
N PHE A 31 -9.22 -29.33 20.11
CA PHE A 31 -7.82 -28.89 20.26
C PHE A 31 -6.84 -29.48 19.23
N SER A 32 -7.29 -30.14 18.16
CA SER A 32 -6.39 -30.71 17.12
C SER A 32 -5.45 -29.69 16.47
N ASP A 33 -5.84 -28.41 16.49
CA ASP A 33 -5.08 -27.29 15.92
C ASP A 33 -4.27 -26.50 16.96
N VAL A 34 -4.32 -26.88 18.24
CA VAL A 34 -3.47 -26.27 19.27
C VAL A 34 -2.11 -26.96 19.26
N ARG A 35 -1.06 -26.21 18.91
CA ARG A 35 0.32 -26.70 18.98
C ARG A 35 0.61 -27.22 20.39
N ASP A 36 1.10 -28.46 20.47
CA ASP A 36 1.72 -28.96 21.68
C ASP A 36 2.98 -28.14 21.98
N VAL A 37 2.88 -27.25 22.96
CA VAL A 37 3.97 -26.38 23.43
C VAL A 37 4.62 -26.92 24.70
N THR A 38 4.33 -28.17 25.10
CA THR A 38 4.82 -28.74 26.36
C THR A 38 6.36 -28.70 26.43
N ASN A 39 7.05 -28.91 25.31
CA ASN A 39 8.50 -28.86 25.22
C ASN A 39 9.09 -27.43 25.28
N ASN A 40 8.25 -26.40 25.13
CA ASN A 40 8.67 -25.00 25.12
C ASN A 40 8.09 -24.22 26.31
N ILE A 41 7.40 -24.89 27.25
CA ILE A 41 6.65 -24.21 28.31
C ILE A 41 7.56 -23.43 29.25
N GLU A 42 8.78 -23.92 29.49
CA GLU A 42 9.81 -23.22 30.28
C GLU A 42 10.27 -21.95 29.56
N SER A 43 10.58 -22.03 28.27
CA SER A 43 10.98 -20.87 27.46
C SER A 43 9.86 -19.82 27.35
N ILE A 44 8.61 -20.26 27.23
CA ILE A 44 7.44 -19.37 27.18
C ILE A 44 7.25 -18.71 28.54
N PHE A 45 7.44 -19.44 29.64
CA PHE A 45 7.35 -18.88 30.99
C PHE A 45 8.45 -17.84 31.23
N GLU A 46 9.70 -18.14 30.87
CA GLU A 46 10.83 -17.21 30.97
C GLU A 46 10.65 -15.94 30.12
N GLU A 47 9.98 -16.03 28.96
CA GLU A 47 9.65 -14.86 28.13
C GLU A 47 8.53 -13.99 28.75
N LEU A 48 7.67 -14.56 29.59
CA LEU A 48 6.49 -13.88 30.15
C LEU A 48 6.71 -13.33 31.56
N ASP A 49 7.63 -13.93 32.30
CA ASP A 49 8.04 -13.54 33.65
C ASP A 49 9.07 -12.39 33.57
N VAL A 50 8.59 -11.21 33.17
CA VAL A 50 9.42 -10.05 32.82
C VAL A 50 10.20 -9.55 34.03
N ASP A 51 9.59 -9.62 35.22
CA ASP A 51 10.26 -9.25 36.46
C ASP A 51 11.04 -10.40 37.12
N THR A 52 11.03 -11.59 36.50
CA THR A 52 11.76 -12.79 36.90
C THR A 52 11.45 -13.23 38.34
N ASP A 53 10.24 -12.96 38.82
CA ASP A 53 9.81 -13.31 40.17
C ASP A 53 9.31 -14.75 40.30
N GLY A 54 9.22 -15.47 39.17
CA GLY A 54 8.75 -16.84 39.09
C GLY A 54 7.24 -16.97 39.12
N VAL A 55 6.49 -15.87 38.94
CA VAL A 55 5.03 -15.81 39.04
C VAL A 55 4.43 -14.84 38.02
N LEU A 56 3.75 -15.38 37.00
CA LEU A 56 3.01 -14.54 36.06
C LEU A 56 1.88 -13.76 36.72
N ASN A 57 2.01 -12.44 36.71
CA ASN A 57 0.99 -11.52 37.19
C ASN A 57 -0.04 -11.17 36.09
N LYS A 58 -1.08 -10.42 36.46
CA LYS A 58 -2.19 -10.09 35.53
C LYS A 58 -1.73 -9.27 34.33
N GLU A 59 -0.75 -8.39 34.50
CA GLU A 59 -0.23 -7.53 33.43
C GLU A 59 0.62 -8.35 32.45
N GLU A 60 1.51 -9.20 32.97
CA GLU A 60 2.31 -10.16 32.18
C GLU A 60 1.42 -11.14 31.40
N PHE A 61 0.35 -11.64 32.03
CA PHE A 61 -0.64 -12.48 31.36
C PHE A 61 -1.45 -11.73 30.30
N LEU A 62 -1.70 -10.43 30.48
CA LEU A 62 -2.41 -9.59 29.50
C LEU A 62 -1.53 -9.24 28.29
N MET A 63 -0.20 -9.24 28.42
CA MET A 63 0.70 -9.11 27.26
C MET A 63 0.48 -10.25 26.25
N MET A 64 0.21 -11.47 26.73
CA MET A 64 -0.20 -12.58 25.86
C MET A 64 -1.51 -12.33 25.13
N LYS A 65 -2.43 -11.50 25.65
CA LYS A 65 -3.74 -11.30 25.03
C LYS A 65 -3.61 -10.72 23.63
N ASN A 66 -2.63 -9.85 23.40
CA ASN A 66 -2.39 -9.25 22.08
C ASN A 66 -1.79 -10.30 21.13
N SER A 67 -0.75 -11.03 21.56
CA SER A 67 -0.14 -12.12 20.80
C SER A 67 -1.13 -13.25 20.47
N TYR A 68 -1.96 -13.63 21.44
CA TYR A 68 -2.98 -14.68 21.30
C TYR A 68 -4.16 -14.23 20.45
N THR A 69 -4.57 -12.95 20.50
CA THR A 69 -5.60 -12.41 19.60
C THR A 69 -5.09 -12.36 18.16
N ILE A 70 -3.82 -12.00 17.94
CA ILE A 70 -3.18 -12.04 16.60
C ILE A 70 -3.06 -13.48 16.11
N LEU A 71 -2.68 -14.43 16.97
CA LEU A 71 -2.59 -15.86 16.63
C LEU A 71 -3.97 -16.49 16.37
N GLN A 72 -4.97 -16.26 17.22
CA GLN A 72 -6.33 -16.77 17.04
C GLN A 72 -7.03 -16.16 15.82
N LYS A 73 -6.83 -14.87 15.55
CA LYS A 73 -7.43 -14.23 14.36
C LYS A 73 -6.80 -14.76 13.07
N ASN A 74 -5.48 -15.01 13.06
CA ASN A 74 -4.81 -15.71 11.97
C ASN A 74 -5.26 -17.18 11.84
N LEU A 75 -5.52 -17.88 12.95
CA LEU A 75 -6.06 -19.25 12.92
C LEU A 75 -7.49 -19.28 12.33
N TYR A 76 -8.35 -18.33 12.73
CA TYR A 76 -9.69 -18.18 12.15
C TYR A 76 -9.66 -17.79 10.67
N GLU A 77 -8.75 -16.92 10.25
CA GLU A 77 -8.53 -16.59 8.84
C GLU A 77 -7.86 -17.74 8.06
N SER A 78 -7.09 -18.62 8.72
CA SER A 78 -6.50 -19.82 8.10
C SER A 78 -7.52 -20.91 7.78
N HIS A 79 -8.73 -20.86 8.36
CA HIS A 79 -9.86 -21.71 7.96
C HIS A 79 -10.52 -21.24 6.66
N LEU A 80 -10.27 -19.99 6.22
CA LEU A 80 -10.43 -19.61 4.82
C LEU A 80 -9.13 -20.03 4.11
N LYS A 81 -9.22 -20.72 2.96
CA LYS A 81 -8.05 -21.07 2.13
C LYS A 81 -7.37 -19.79 1.59
N TYR A 82 -6.66 -19.06 2.43
CA TYR A 82 -5.85 -17.93 2.04
C TYR A 82 -4.54 -18.47 1.45
N THR A 83 -4.52 -18.67 0.13
CA THR A 83 -3.29 -19.07 -0.56
C THR A 83 -2.38 -17.85 -0.68
N VAL A 84 -1.28 -17.87 0.06
CA VAL A 84 -0.23 -16.84 -0.03
C VAL A 84 0.54 -17.01 -1.33
N GLN A 85 0.76 -15.91 -2.06
CA GLN A 85 1.64 -15.94 -3.23
C GLN A 85 3.11 -15.95 -2.78
N GLY A 86 3.80 -17.06 -3.02
CA GLY A 86 5.26 -17.14 -2.93
C GLY A 86 5.95 -16.73 -4.24
N PHE A 87 7.28 -16.85 -4.28
CA PHE A 87 8.04 -16.63 -5.51
C PHE A 87 7.53 -17.59 -6.62
N PRO A 88 6.98 -17.07 -7.72
CA PRO A 88 6.34 -17.90 -8.72
C PRO A 88 7.38 -18.65 -9.53
N TYR A 89 7.03 -19.86 -9.92
CA TYR A 89 7.79 -20.61 -10.91
C TYR A 89 7.31 -20.20 -12.30
N LEU A 90 8.21 -19.59 -13.08
CA LEU A 90 7.96 -19.16 -14.45
C LEU A 90 8.72 -20.10 -15.38
N ASP A 91 7.99 -20.96 -16.09
CA ASP A 91 8.59 -21.86 -17.06
C ASP A 91 9.24 -21.07 -18.20
N ILE A 92 10.45 -21.50 -18.58
CA ILE A 92 11.17 -21.01 -19.74
C ILE A 92 11.09 -22.10 -20.79
N GLU A 93 10.45 -21.81 -21.92
CA GLU A 93 10.27 -22.79 -22.98
C GLU A 93 11.63 -23.14 -23.64
N LEU A 94 11.72 -24.35 -24.19
CA LEU A 94 12.91 -24.75 -24.95
C LEU A 94 13.08 -23.80 -26.15
N GLU A 95 14.31 -23.35 -26.39
CA GLU A 95 14.66 -22.37 -27.44
C GLU A 95 14.20 -20.92 -27.17
N GLU A 96 13.42 -20.66 -26.11
CA GLU A 96 13.05 -19.31 -25.71
C GLU A 96 14.30 -18.49 -25.38
N GLN A 97 14.27 -17.19 -25.71
CA GLN A 97 15.32 -16.28 -25.28
C GLN A 97 15.17 -15.95 -23.79
N VAL A 98 16.30 -15.89 -23.10
CA VAL A 98 16.38 -15.62 -21.66
C VAL A 98 17.07 -14.29 -21.43
N VAL A 99 16.49 -13.47 -20.56
CA VAL A 99 17.09 -12.22 -20.06
C VAL A 99 17.40 -12.35 -18.57
N ASN A 100 18.60 -11.95 -18.16
CA ASN A 100 19.00 -11.95 -16.76
C ASN A 100 18.66 -10.61 -16.07
N ILE A 101 17.78 -10.74 -15.08
CA ILE A 101 17.37 -9.86 -14.00
C ILE A 101 18.42 -9.46 -12.95
N ASP A 102 19.26 -8.42 -13.07
CA ASP A 102 20.15 -8.00 -11.97
C ASP A 102 19.46 -7.04 -11.00
N VAL A 103 19.72 -7.19 -9.70
CA VAL A 103 19.12 -6.40 -8.62
C VAL A 103 20.17 -5.50 -8.00
N ALA A 104 19.92 -4.19 -7.99
CA ALA A 104 20.70 -3.20 -7.26
C ALA A 104 19.87 -2.68 -6.07
N PHE A 105 20.36 -2.93 -4.85
CA PHE A 105 19.62 -2.64 -3.62
C PHE A 105 20.54 -2.05 -2.56
N THR A 106 20.18 -0.87 -2.07
CA THR A 106 20.78 -0.22 -0.89
C THR A 106 19.66 0.07 0.10
N PRO A 107 19.75 -0.43 1.35
CA PRO A 107 18.71 -0.24 2.35
C PRO A 107 18.39 1.22 2.63
N LEU A 108 17.20 1.46 3.19
CA LEU A 108 16.77 2.77 3.66
C LEU A 108 17.77 3.38 4.67
N ILE A 109 18.04 4.68 4.53
CA ILE A 109 18.88 5.42 5.47
C ILE A 109 18.04 5.77 6.71
N LEU A 110 18.30 5.13 7.84
CA LEU A 110 17.52 5.33 9.07
C LEU A 110 17.50 6.80 9.54
N ASN A 111 18.60 7.53 9.37
CA ASN A 111 18.68 8.95 9.73
C ASN A 111 17.90 9.89 8.78
N SER A 112 17.27 9.35 7.72
CA SER A 112 16.37 10.11 6.86
C SER A 112 14.93 10.13 7.35
N LEU A 113 14.60 9.28 8.33
CA LEU A 113 13.28 9.26 8.95
C LEU A 113 13.04 10.55 9.75
N LYS A 114 11.78 10.98 9.84
CA LYS A 114 11.42 12.08 10.72
C LYS A 114 11.56 11.66 12.18
N LYS A 115 11.19 10.41 12.49
CA LYS A 115 11.34 9.85 13.84
C LYS A 115 12.79 9.44 14.09
N ASN A 116 13.29 9.79 15.27
CA ASN A 116 14.58 9.32 15.71
C ASN A 116 14.48 7.88 16.22
N ILE A 117 15.02 6.94 15.45
CA ILE A 117 15.00 5.50 15.79
C ILE A 117 15.92 5.19 17.00
N SER A 118 16.78 6.12 17.45
CA SER A 118 17.55 5.88 18.68
C SER A 118 16.73 6.01 19.97
N ASP A 119 15.55 6.65 19.90
CA ASP A 119 14.77 7.07 21.07
C ASP A 119 13.45 6.29 21.19
N VAL A 120 13.25 5.25 20.37
CA VAL A 120 12.05 4.39 20.39
C VAL A 120 12.11 3.39 21.54
N SER A 121 10.94 3.11 22.10
CA SER A 121 10.74 2.11 23.15
C SER A 121 11.04 0.68 22.67
N GLU A 122 11.27 -0.27 23.59
CA GLU A 122 11.54 -1.66 23.23
C GLU A 122 10.41 -2.31 22.40
N GLU A 123 9.14 -1.97 22.69
CA GLU A 123 7.98 -2.43 21.91
C GLU A 123 8.01 -1.89 20.47
N GLU A 124 8.35 -0.61 20.29
CA GLU A 124 8.47 0.02 18.97
C GLU A 124 9.65 -0.55 18.16
N VAL A 125 10.75 -0.91 18.83
CA VAL A 125 11.88 -1.61 18.20
C VAL A 125 11.44 -2.95 17.61
N GLY A 126 10.51 -3.65 18.28
CA GLY A 126 9.90 -4.88 17.77
C GLY A 126 9.16 -4.65 16.45
N SER A 127 8.33 -3.60 16.37
CA SER A 127 7.61 -3.27 15.13
C SER A 127 8.52 -2.82 13.99
N LEU A 128 9.67 -2.21 14.28
CA LEU A 128 10.66 -1.81 13.27
C LEU A 128 11.59 -2.95 12.80
N GLN A 129 11.48 -4.15 13.39
CA GLN A 129 12.44 -5.23 13.17
C GLN A 129 12.55 -5.67 11.70
N GLY A 130 11.44 -5.71 10.94
CA GLY A 130 11.45 -6.02 9.50
C GLY A 130 12.26 -5.01 8.69
N LEU A 131 12.07 -3.71 8.95
CA LEU A 131 12.85 -2.64 8.33
C LEU A 131 14.34 -2.74 8.69
N LEU A 132 14.64 -2.97 9.97
CA LEU A 132 16.02 -3.10 10.44
C LEU A 132 16.72 -4.32 9.83
N ASN A 133 16.00 -5.42 9.60
CA ASN A 133 16.55 -6.66 9.05
C ASN A 133 16.63 -6.67 7.52
N TRP A 134 15.92 -5.79 6.81
CA TRP A 134 15.94 -5.76 5.35
C TRP A 134 17.21 -5.07 4.81
N LYS A 135 18.33 -5.76 4.94
CA LYS A 135 19.67 -5.26 4.56
C LYS A 135 20.11 -5.63 3.14
N LYS A 136 19.41 -6.57 2.50
CA LYS A 136 19.73 -7.09 1.16
C LYS A 136 18.47 -7.49 0.41
N SER A 137 18.57 -7.57 -0.90
CA SER A 137 17.50 -8.12 -1.73
C SER A 137 17.27 -9.61 -1.45
N HIS A 138 16.08 -10.10 -1.76
CA HIS A 138 15.73 -11.51 -1.63
C HIS A 138 16.50 -12.39 -2.62
N LYS A 139 16.69 -11.90 -3.86
CA LYS A 139 17.58 -12.49 -4.87
C LYS A 139 18.47 -11.40 -5.46
N GLU A 140 19.70 -11.74 -5.81
CA GLU A 140 20.64 -10.80 -6.47
C GLU A 140 20.47 -10.81 -7.99
N ARG A 141 20.08 -11.98 -8.53
CA ARG A 141 19.85 -12.19 -9.95
C ARG A 141 18.74 -13.21 -10.19
N HIS A 142 18.00 -13.07 -11.29
CA HIS A 142 17.05 -14.10 -11.75
C HIS A 142 16.87 -14.11 -13.28
N PRO A 143 16.90 -15.28 -13.95
CA PRO A 143 16.60 -15.40 -15.37
C PRO A 143 15.08 -15.34 -15.62
N PHE A 144 14.68 -14.70 -16.72
CA PHE A 144 13.29 -14.68 -17.20
C PHE A 144 13.26 -15.03 -18.68
N GLY A 145 12.27 -15.82 -19.08
CA GLY A 145 11.94 -15.98 -20.49
C GLY A 145 11.44 -14.66 -21.08
N ALA A 146 11.87 -14.32 -22.30
CA ALA A 146 11.49 -13.10 -22.99
C ALA A 146 9.95 -12.99 -23.14
N ASN A 147 9.26 -14.12 -23.37
CA ASN A 147 7.81 -14.16 -23.53
C ASN A 147 7.07 -13.75 -22.25
N SER A 148 7.69 -13.89 -21.07
CA SER A 148 7.13 -13.41 -19.81
C SER A 148 6.88 -11.89 -19.82
N PHE A 149 7.62 -11.14 -20.64
CA PHE A 149 7.45 -9.69 -20.79
C PHE A 149 6.36 -9.30 -21.81
N SER A 150 5.68 -10.28 -22.42
CA SER A 150 4.53 -10.03 -23.32
C SER A 150 3.39 -9.27 -22.64
N LEU A 151 3.27 -9.38 -21.32
CA LEU A 151 2.35 -8.59 -20.48
C LEU A 151 2.50 -7.07 -20.71
N PHE A 152 3.72 -6.61 -21.00
CA PHE A 152 4.00 -5.20 -21.24
C PHE A 152 3.70 -4.75 -22.67
N LEU A 153 3.26 -5.63 -23.57
CA LEU A 153 2.92 -5.19 -24.93
C LEU A 153 1.59 -4.42 -24.94
N PRO A 154 1.43 -3.43 -25.84
CA PRO A 154 0.16 -2.74 -25.99
C PRO A 154 -0.95 -3.70 -26.42
N PRO A 155 -2.16 -3.61 -25.85
CA PRO A 155 -3.27 -4.51 -26.18
C PRO A 155 -3.77 -4.34 -27.63
N ARG A 156 -3.47 -3.21 -28.26
CA ARG A 156 -3.82 -2.92 -29.66
C ARG A 156 -2.57 -3.00 -30.54
N LYS A 157 -2.72 -3.58 -31.74
CA LYS A 157 -1.69 -3.55 -32.78
C LYS A 157 -1.63 -2.17 -33.44
N ASN A 158 -0.46 -1.82 -33.99
CA ASN A 158 -0.22 -0.59 -34.77
C ASN A 158 -0.47 0.72 -34.00
N VAL A 159 -0.19 0.73 -32.69
CA VAL A 159 -0.24 1.93 -31.87
C VAL A 159 0.85 2.94 -32.27
N GLN A 160 0.64 4.20 -31.92
CA GLN A 160 1.59 5.29 -32.12
C GLN A 160 2.30 5.64 -30.80
N PRO A 161 3.45 6.34 -30.82
CA PRO A 161 4.04 6.92 -29.62
C PRO A 161 3.00 7.77 -28.86
N GLY A 162 3.01 7.68 -27.52
CA GLY A 162 2.05 8.34 -26.64
C GLY A 162 0.81 7.49 -26.30
N TYR A 163 0.62 6.33 -26.91
CA TYR A 163 -0.48 5.43 -26.55
C TYR A 163 -0.27 4.85 -25.15
N THR A 164 -1.21 5.10 -24.23
CA THR A 164 -1.20 4.60 -22.83
C THR A 164 -2.20 3.45 -22.64
N TRP A 165 -1.90 2.54 -21.71
CA TRP A 165 -2.81 1.50 -21.25
C TRP A 165 -2.46 1.01 -19.84
N TRP A 166 -3.42 0.38 -19.18
CA TRP A 166 -3.22 -0.27 -17.89
C TRP A 166 -2.72 -1.70 -18.10
N ILE A 167 -1.62 -2.05 -17.44
CA ILE A 167 -1.15 -3.44 -17.28
C ILE A 167 -1.84 -4.06 -16.07
N VAL A 168 -1.93 -3.29 -14.97
CA VAL A 168 -2.63 -3.67 -13.76
C VAL A 168 -3.58 -2.53 -13.41
N GLU A 169 -4.87 -2.76 -13.57
CA GLU A 169 -5.91 -1.78 -13.19
C GLU A 169 -6.02 -1.64 -11.66
N PRO A 170 -6.39 -0.45 -11.16
CA PRO A 170 -6.69 -0.25 -9.75
C PRO A 170 -7.91 -1.10 -9.35
N LYS A 171 -7.86 -1.70 -8.15
CA LYS A 171 -8.97 -2.50 -7.60
C LYS A 171 -9.88 -1.71 -6.66
N ILE A 172 -9.36 -0.62 -6.10
CA ILE A 172 -10.10 0.26 -5.22
C ILE A 172 -10.62 1.42 -6.07
N ASP A 173 -11.94 1.53 -6.20
CA ASP A 173 -12.56 2.74 -6.76
C ASP A 173 -12.24 3.94 -5.87
N LYS A 174 -12.21 5.16 -6.43
CA LYS A 174 -11.91 6.40 -5.66
C LYS A 174 -12.74 6.58 -4.39
N ASN A 175 -13.92 5.98 -4.33
CA ASN A 175 -14.87 6.10 -3.21
C ASN A 175 -14.92 4.84 -2.32
N SER A 176 -14.10 3.82 -2.61
CA SER A 176 -14.05 2.61 -1.81
C SER A 176 -13.14 2.81 -0.59
N PRO A 177 -13.48 2.21 0.57
CA PRO A 177 -12.59 2.24 1.72
C PRO A 177 -11.25 1.54 1.40
N PRO A 178 -10.14 1.96 2.05
CA PRO A 178 -8.84 1.34 1.87
C PRO A 178 -8.85 -0.13 2.35
N LEU A 179 -7.86 -0.90 1.89
CA LEU A 179 -7.71 -2.29 2.33
C LEU A 179 -7.22 -2.35 3.77
N SER A 180 -7.64 -3.38 4.51
CA SER A 180 -7.35 -3.54 5.94
C SER A 180 -5.85 -3.53 6.26
N ASN A 181 -5.53 -2.93 7.40
CA ASN A 181 -4.21 -2.92 8.04
C ASN A 181 -3.86 -4.24 8.75
N GLN A 182 -4.58 -5.33 8.52
CA GLN A 182 -4.25 -6.63 9.13
C GLN A 182 -3.68 -7.62 8.12
N ARG A 183 -3.23 -7.12 6.96
CA ARG A 183 -2.73 -7.94 5.85
C ARG A 183 -1.23 -8.18 5.98
N TYR A 184 -0.89 -9.38 6.47
CA TYR A 184 0.49 -9.87 6.59
C TYR A 184 1.05 -10.50 5.32
N TYR A 185 0.19 -11.08 4.49
CA TYR A 185 0.63 -11.85 3.34
C TYR A 185 0.03 -11.30 2.06
N PRO A 186 0.78 -11.31 0.95
CA PRO A 186 0.24 -10.89 -0.34
C PRO A 186 -0.78 -11.92 -0.84
N PRO A 187 -1.90 -11.47 -1.43
CA PRO A 187 -2.89 -12.37 -1.99
C PRO A 187 -2.33 -13.07 -3.24
N GLN A 188 -2.94 -14.20 -3.60
CA GLN A 188 -2.67 -14.86 -4.87
C GLN A 188 -2.83 -13.89 -6.05
N VAL A 189 -1.88 -13.95 -6.99
CA VAL A 189 -1.84 -13.09 -8.17
C VAL A 189 -2.30 -13.90 -9.39
N PRO A 190 -3.12 -13.32 -10.30
CA PRO A 190 -3.48 -13.97 -11.57
C PRO A 190 -2.25 -14.41 -12.37
N GLU A 191 -2.34 -15.53 -13.09
CA GLU A 191 -1.21 -16.13 -13.83
C GLU A 191 -0.50 -15.14 -14.77
N ASN A 192 -1.28 -14.33 -15.49
CA ASN A 192 -0.76 -13.33 -16.42
C ASN A 192 0.03 -12.19 -15.73
N LEU A 193 -0.09 -12.03 -14.42
CA LEU A 193 0.60 -11.00 -13.63
C LEU A 193 1.74 -11.58 -12.77
N LEU A 194 2.01 -12.89 -12.85
CA LEU A 194 3.07 -13.54 -12.07
C LEU A 194 4.45 -12.95 -12.35
N VAL A 195 4.72 -12.50 -13.59
CA VAL A 195 6.00 -11.84 -13.92
C VAL A 195 6.23 -10.56 -13.10
N LEU A 196 5.19 -9.74 -12.88
CA LEU A 196 5.31 -8.53 -12.06
C LEU A 196 5.54 -8.87 -10.60
N HIS A 197 4.82 -9.87 -10.10
CA HIS A 197 5.03 -10.37 -8.74
C HIS A 197 6.45 -10.93 -8.56
N ALA A 198 6.96 -11.68 -9.55
CA ALA A 198 8.32 -12.21 -9.55
C ALA A 198 9.39 -11.12 -9.53
N LEU A 199 9.24 -10.10 -10.38
CA LEU A 199 10.14 -8.94 -10.44
C LEU A 199 10.21 -8.21 -9.09
N LEU A 200 9.05 -7.89 -8.49
CA LEU A 200 9.00 -7.30 -7.15
C LEU A 200 9.59 -8.24 -6.08
N SER A 201 9.34 -9.55 -6.21
CA SER A 201 9.82 -10.57 -5.28
C SER A 201 11.34 -10.74 -5.27
N LEU A 202 12.05 -10.18 -6.26
CA LEU A 202 13.51 -10.12 -6.22
C LEU A 202 14.00 -9.22 -5.08
N PHE A 203 13.25 -8.18 -4.72
CA PHE A 203 13.61 -7.30 -3.61
C PHE A 203 13.22 -7.87 -2.25
N HIS A 204 11.99 -8.38 -2.11
CA HIS A 204 11.45 -8.89 -0.85
C HIS A 204 10.41 -9.99 -1.12
N PRO A 205 10.31 -11.07 -0.31
CA PRO A 205 9.42 -12.20 -0.58
C PRO A 205 7.91 -11.90 -0.47
N HIS A 206 7.51 -10.77 0.10
CA HIS A 206 6.10 -10.42 0.33
C HIS A 206 5.67 -9.11 -0.35
N PRO A 207 5.70 -9.03 -1.71
CA PRO A 207 5.23 -7.87 -2.41
C PRO A 207 3.72 -7.92 -2.68
N PHE A 208 3.06 -6.80 -2.50
CA PHE A 208 1.66 -6.60 -2.89
C PHE A 208 1.63 -5.82 -4.20
N LEU A 209 1.04 -6.45 -5.22
CA LEU A 209 0.86 -5.83 -6.53
C LEU A 209 -0.17 -4.68 -6.52
N TRP A 210 -1.09 -4.73 -5.54
CA TRP A 210 -2.01 -3.64 -5.24
C TRP A 210 -1.72 -3.15 -3.83
N THR A 211 -1.27 -1.90 -3.72
CA THR A 211 -1.11 -1.17 -2.47
C THR A 211 -2.42 -1.07 -1.70
N ARG A 212 -2.40 -0.90 -0.37
CA ARG A 212 -3.62 -0.69 0.43
C ARG A 212 -4.33 0.62 0.10
N PHE A 213 -3.56 1.63 -0.30
CA PHE A 213 -4.03 2.98 -0.63
C PHE A 213 -3.75 3.33 -2.09
N GLN A 214 -4.49 4.31 -2.61
CA GLN A 214 -4.18 4.91 -3.91
C GLN A 214 -2.86 5.70 -3.81
N PRO A 215 -2.08 5.81 -4.90
CA PRO A 215 -2.34 5.25 -6.24
C PRO A 215 -2.09 3.74 -6.34
N GLN A 216 -2.92 3.03 -7.09
CA GLN A 216 -2.78 1.61 -7.38
C GLN A 216 -2.46 1.31 -8.84
N GLY A 217 -1.77 0.19 -9.07
CA GLY A 217 -1.67 -0.44 -10.39
C GLY A 217 -0.44 -0.06 -11.18
N THR A 218 -0.48 -0.38 -12.47
CA THR A 218 0.63 -0.18 -13.41
C THR A 218 0.10 0.35 -14.73
N VAL A 219 0.59 1.52 -15.15
CA VAL A 219 0.29 2.13 -16.46
C VAL A 219 1.55 2.06 -17.31
N ALA A 220 1.38 1.72 -18.58
CA ALA A 220 2.44 1.74 -19.58
C ALA A 220 2.11 2.70 -20.72
N ILE A 221 3.15 3.12 -21.44
CA ILE A 221 3.08 3.98 -22.61
C ILE A 221 4.10 3.55 -23.65
N VAL A 222 3.73 3.61 -24.93
CA VAL A 222 4.70 3.49 -26.01
C VAL A 222 5.45 4.82 -26.14
N ARG A 223 6.73 4.87 -25.77
CA ARG A 223 7.59 6.05 -25.93
C ARG A 223 8.10 6.16 -27.36
N ALA A 224 8.54 5.04 -27.94
CA ALA A 224 9.11 5.01 -29.29
C ALA A 224 8.84 3.69 -30.02
N ILE A 225 8.91 3.73 -31.35
CA ILE A 225 8.60 2.61 -32.23
C ILE A 225 9.69 2.47 -33.30
N GLU A 226 10.15 1.24 -33.49
CA GLU A 226 10.95 0.77 -34.62
C GLU A 226 10.11 -0.24 -35.45
N ASP A 227 10.64 -0.77 -36.54
CA ASP A 227 9.98 -1.80 -37.36
C ASP A 227 9.58 -3.02 -36.53
N ASN A 228 10.50 -3.53 -35.69
CA ASN A 228 10.30 -4.76 -34.93
C ASN A 228 10.23 -4.57 -33.41
N PHE A 229 10.46 -3.36 -32.90
CA PHE A 229 10.58 -3.12 -31.45
C PHE A 229 9.67 -1.98 -30.98
N TYR A 230 9.26 -2.09 -29.72
CA TYR A 230 8.69 -1.02 -28.92
C TYR A 230 9.68 -0.57 -27.85
N ASP A 231 9.77 0.73 -27.60
CA ASP A 231 10.31 1.32 -26.38
C ASP A 231 9.13 1.69 -25.49
N ILE A 232 8.95 0.96 -24.41
CA ILE A 232 7.81 1.07 -23.50
C ILE A 232 8.31 1.64 -22.18
N MET A 233 7.70 2.72 -21.73
CA MET A 233 7.89 3.22 -20.37
C MET A 233 6.68 2.86 -19.53
N PHE A 234 6.87 2.66 -18.23
CA PHE A 234 5.77 2.37 -17.33
C PHE A 234 5.99 2.96 -15.93
N ARG A 235 4.88 3.20 -15.25
CA ARG A 235 4.82 3.60 -13.85
C ARG A 235 4.03 2.56 -13.09
N MET A 236 4.55 2.14 -11.94
CA MET A 236 3.99 1.09 -11.12
C MET A 236 3.97 1.48 -9.65
N HIS A 237 2.90 1.13 -8.95
CA HIS A 237 2.78 1.27 -7.50
C HIS A 237 2.61 -0.10 -6.86
N ALA A 238 3.41 -0.38 -5.86
CA ALA A 238 3.41 -1.62 -5.11
C ALA A 238 3.89 -1.34 -3.67
N GLU A 239 3.55 -2.22 -2.74
CA GLU A 239 3.99 -2.16 -1.35
C GLU A 239 4.62 -3.49 -0.95
N PHE A 240 5.41 -3.48 0.12
CA PHE A 240 6.03 -4.67 0.69
C PHE A 240 5.65 -4.79 2.15
N GLN A 241 5.30 -6.00 2.58
CA GLN A 241 5.08 -6.30 3.99
C GLN A 241 6.37 -6.87 4.59
N LEU A 242 7.00 -6.13 5.50
CA LEU A 242 8.32 -6.48 6.03
C LEU A 242 8.24 -7.37 7.27
N ASN A 243 7.14 -7.29 8.01
CA ASN A 243 6.93 -8.09 9.21
C ASN A 243 6.05 -9.30 8.92
N LYS A 244 6.20 -10.30 9.78
CA LYS A 244 5.32 -11.48 9.84
C LYS A 244 4.91 -11.70 11.29
N PRO A 245 3.78 -12.37 11.55
CA PRO A 245 3.41 -12.74 12.90
C PRO A 245 4.57 -13.48 13.61
N PRO A 246 4.79 -13.25 14.91
CA PRO A 246 3.93 -12.51 15.84
C PRO A 246 4.10 -10.97 15.82
N LEU A 247 5.09 -10.43 15.11
CA LEU A 247 5.28 -8.98 15.00
C LEU A 247 4.10 -8.34 14.32
N HIS A 248 3.77 -7.11 14.73
CA HIS A 248 2.77 -6.30 14.06
C HIS A 248 3.16 -5.98 12.61
N PRO A 249 2.20 -5.73 11.71
CA PRO A 249 2.51 -5.50 10.30
C PRO A 249 3.31 -4.21 10.11
N PHE A 250 4.20 -4.22 9.11
CA PHE A 250 5.00 -3.09 8.66
C PHE A 250 4.94 -3.02 7.14
N TRP A 251 4.28 -2.00 6.60
CA TRP A 251 4.20 -1.77 5.17
C TRP A 251 5.24 -0.75 4.73
N PHE A 252 5.96 -1.12 3.68
CA PHE A 252 6.96 -0.29 3.02
C PHE A 252 6.51 -0.03 1.60
N THR A 253 6.22 1.23 1.28
CA THR A 253 5.59 1.63 0.02
C THR A 253 6.52 2.60 -0.71
N PRO A 254 7.27 2.15 -1.72
CA PRO A 254 7.99 3.07 -2.60
C PRO A 254 7.04 4.06 -3.27
N SER A 255 7.50 5.30 -3.42
CA SER A 255 6.74 6.40 -4.04
C SER A 255 6.23 6.08 -5.45
N GLN A 256 7.01 5.31 -6.20
CA GLN A 256 6.67 4.66 -7.47
C GLN A 256 7.86 3.81 -7.91
N PHE A 257 7.61 2.86 -8.81
CA PHE A 257 8.60 2.31 -9.71
C PHE A 257 8.46 2.98 -11.09
N GLN A 258 9.56 3.50 -11.61
CA GLN A 258 9.69 3.91 -13.00
C GLN A 258 10.39 2.81 -13.77
N GLY A 259 9.81 2.41 -14.89
CA GLY A 259 10.36 1.34 -15.71
C GLY A 259 10.44 1.67 -17.19
N ARG A 260 11.34 0.95 -17.85
CA ARG A 260 11.58 1.02 -19.29
C ARG A 260 11.88 -0.37 -19.82
N LEU A 261 11.23 -0.73 -20.92
CA LEU A 261 11.38 -2.01 -21.60
C LEU A 261 11.53 -1.76 -23.10
N ILE A 262 12.59 -2.30 -23.70
CA ILE A 262 12.72 -2.37 -25.15
C ILE A 262 12.52 -3.83 -25.55
N ILE A 263 11.41 -4.12 -26.22
CA ILE A 263 10.97 -5.48 -26.53
C ILE A 263 10.51 -5.60 -27.98
N SER A 264 10.71 -6.77 -28.59
CA SER A 264 10.16 -7.06 -29.90
C SER A 264 8.63 -7.07 -29.87
N LYS A 265 7.99 -6.73 -30.99
CA LYS A 265 6.52 -6.65 -31.09
C LYS A 265 5.80 -7.99 -30.87
N ASP A 266 6.54 -9.10 -30.94
CA ASP A 266 6.09 -10.46 -30.70
C ASP A 266 6.55 -11.03 -29.34
N ALA A 267 7.18 -10.22 -28.49
CA ALA A 267 7.74 -10.58 -27.18
C ALA A 267 8.86 -11.64 -27.18
N THR A 268 9.41 -12.01 -28.34
CA THR A 268 10.47 -13.02 -28.43
C THR A 268 11.85 -12.51 -28.03
N VAL A 269 12.08 -11.19 -28.02
CA VAL A 269 13.37 -10.56 -27.71
C VAL A 269 13.20 -9.37 -26.77
N VAL A 270 13.89 -9.39 -25.63
CA VAL A 270 14.04 -8.25 -24.72
C VAL A 270 15.43 -7.65 -24.92
N LYS A 271 15.50 -6.44 -25.48
CA LYS A 271 16.76 -5.69 -25.67
C LYS A 271 17.24 -5.03 -24.40
N PHE A 272 16.32 -4.53 -23.59
CA PHE A 272 16.62 -3.78 -22.38
C PHE A 272 15.44 -3.83 -21.42
N PHE A 273 15.70 -4.00 -20.14
CA PHE A 273 14.74 -3.82 -19.08
C PHE A 273 15.36 -3.01 -17.93
N TYR A 274 14.59 -2.05 -17.43
CA TYR A 274 14.88 -1.32 -16.21
C TYR A 274 13.58 -1.12 -15.44
N MET A 275 13.65 -1.24 -14.11
CA MET A 275 12.57 -0.86 -13.20
C MET A 275 13.21 -0.41 -11.90
N GLY A 276 12.95 0.80 -11.43
CA GLY A 276 13.54 1.27 -10.18
C GLY A 276 12.78 2.39 -9.51
N VAL A 277 13.03 2.54 -8.22
CA VAL A 277 12.53 3.67 -7.43
C VAL A 277 13.35 4.92 -7.79
N PRO A 278 12.71 6.03 -8.19
CA PRO A 278 13.43 7.26 -8.52
C PRO A 278 14.23 7.79 -7.34
N ASP A 279 15.39 8.39 -7.63
CA ASP A 279 16.23 9.05 -6.64
C ASP A 279 15.67 10.44 -6.31
N THR A 280 14.68 10.48 -5.42
CA THR A 280 14.12 11.71 -4.85
C THR A 280 14.37 11.76 -3.35
N LYS A 281 14.48 12.96 -2.77
CA LYS A 281 14.89 13.17 -1.35
C LYS A 281 14.16 12.31 -0.33
N LEU A 282 12.87 12.04 -0.54
CA LEU A 282 12.05 11.11 0.22
C LEU A 282 11.28 10.31 -0.83
N ASN A 283 11.54 9.01 -0.92
CA ASN A 283 11.05 8.17 -2.01
C ASN A 283 10.36 6.90 -1.52
N VAL A 284 10.15 6.78 -0.21
CA VAL A 284 9.43 5.70 0.46
C VAL A 284 8.52 6.28 1.54
N ASP A 285 7.30 5.76 1.58
CA ASP A 285 6.34 5.92 2.67
C ASP A 285 6.26 4.60 3.47
N MET A 286 6.15 4.70 4.79
CA MET A 286 6.09 3.54 5.68
C MET A 286 4.98 3.70 6.69
N GLU A 287 4.28 2.62 6.92
CA GLU A 287 3.25 2.52 7.94
C GLU A 287 3.49 1.26 8.76
N TRP A 288 3.26 1.30 10.06
CA TRP A 288 3.31 0.10 10.89
C TRP A 288 2.39 0.23 12.09
N LEU A 289 2.05 -0.90 12.69
CA LEU A 289 1.29 -0.90 13.95
C LEU A 289 2.25 -1.15 15.13
N ASN A 290 2.10 -0.40 16.21
CA ASN A 290 2.74 -0.69 17.49
C ASN A 290 1.84 -1.54 18.42
N GLY A 291 0.61 -1.83 17.99
CA GLY A 291 -0.37 -2.58 18.76
C GLY A 291 -1.45 -3.23 17.88
N PRO A 292 -2.46 -3.87 18.49
CA PRO A 292 -3.46 -4.66 17.76
C PRO A 292 -4.55 -3.82 17.08
N THR A 293 -4.64 -2.53 17.40
CA THR A 293 -5.69 -1.61 16.91
C THR A 293 -5.12 -0.60 15.92
N GLU A 294 -5.96 -0.09 15.01
CA GLU A 294 -5.55 0.93 14.03
C GLU A 294 -5.14 2.25 14.68
N ASP A 295 -5.61 2.53 15.90
CA ASP A 295 -5.19 3.70 16.70
C ASP A 295 -3.69 3.67 17.08
N SER A 296 -3.05 2.51 16.95
CA SER A 296 -1.60 2.33 17.17
C SER A 296 -0.78 2.45 15.88
N MET A 297 -1.40 2.94 14.81
CA MET A 297 -0.73 3.15 13.53
C MET A 297 0.25 4.30 13.60
N GLU A 298 1.44 4.03 13.08
CA GLU A 298 2.49 5.00 12.88
C GLU A 298 2.78 5.16 11.40
N VAL A 299 3.17 6.37 11.02
CA VAL A 299 3.53 6.75 9.66
C VAL A 299 4.85 7.49 9.68
N ASP A 300 5.74 7.17 8.74
CA ASP A 300 6.95 7.95 8.49
C ASP A 300 7.37 7.86 7.03
N ILE A 301 8.15 8.83 6.59
CA ILE A 301 8.70 8.91 5.24
C ILE A 301 10.22 8.87 5.31
N GLY A 302 10.83 8.21 4.35
CA GLY A 302 12.27 8.03 4.34
C GLY A 302 12.88 8.02 2.95
N TYR A 303 14.19 7.87 2.95
CA TYR A 303 15.03 7.84 1.77
C TYR A 303 15.72 6.49 1.61
N MET A 304 15.44 5.85 0.49
CA MET A 304 16.10 4.64 0.04
C MET A 304 17.00 4.98 -1.16
N PRO A 305 18.33 4.85 -1.03
CA PRO A 305 19.25 5.29 -2.07
C PRO A 305 19.13 4.50 -3.37
N GLN A 306 18.82 3.19 -3.28
CA GLN A 306 18.78 2.35 -4.46
C GLN A 306 17.85 1.16 -4.28
N MET A 307 16.91 1.01 -5.21
CA MET A 307 16.09 -0.18 -5.39
C MET A 307 15.73 -0.25 -6.86
N SER A 308 16.51 -1.01 -7.63
CA SER A 308 16.30 -1.14 -9.07
C SER A 308 16.65 -2.53 -9.60
N LEU A 309 16.00 -2.84 -10.71
CA LEU A 309 16.19 -4.01 -11.54
C LEU A 309 16.73 -3.56 -12.88
N ILE A 310 17.74 -4.25 -13.41
CA ILE A 310 18.33 -3.95 -14.71
C ILE A 310 18.66 -5.23 -15.46
N SER A 311 18.35 -5.29 -16.75
CA SER A 311 18.80 -6.38 -17.61
C SER A 311 20.32 -6.31 -17.80
N SER A 312 21.02 -7.42 -17.57
CA SER A 312 22.48 -7.49 -17.74
C SER A 312 22.93 -7.35 -19.21
N ALA A 313 22.08 -7.79 -20.13
CA ALA A 313 22.30 -7.79 -21.58
C ALA A 313 20.96 -7.98 -22.33
N ILE A 314 21.02 -7.95 -23.66
CA ILE A 314 19.94 -8.44 -24.54
C ILE A 314 19.62 -9.90 -24.21
N SER A 315 18.36 -10.30 -24.37
CA SER A 315 17.98 -11.70 -24.26
C SER A 315 18.72 -12.55 -25.29
N VAL A 316 19.15 -13.74 -24.87
CA VAL A 316 19.89 -14.69 -25.71
C VAL A 316 19.15 -16.03 -25.70
N SER A 317 19.25 -16.82 -26.77
CA SER A 317 18.63 -18.15 -26.78
C SER A 317 19.10 -18.96 -25.59
N SER A 318 18.19 -19.68 -24.93
CA SER A 318 18.50 -20.59 -23.82
C SER A 318 19.58 -21.63 -24.15
N LEU A 319 19.85 -21.89 -25.43
CA LEU A 319 20.88 -22.81 -25.92
C LEU A 319 22.27 -22.17 -26.11
N ASP A 320 22.34 -20.85 -26.28
CA ASP A 320 23.58 -20.13 -26.59
C ASP A 320 24.25 -19.61 -25.31
N LYS A 321 25.24 -20.36 -24.80
CA LYS A 321 26.04 -20.03 -23.60
C LYS A 321 27.05 -18.87 -23.78
N ILE A 322 26.83 -17.93 -24.70
CA ILE A 322 27.80 -16.86 -24.97
C ILE A 322 27.26 -15.54 -24.40
N GLU A 323 27.94 -15.04 -23.36
CA GLU A 323 27.78 -13.67 -22.84
C GLU A 323 28.17 -12.66 -23.92
N ILE A 324 27.23 -12.33 -24.80
CA ILE A 324 27.38 -11.22 -25.72
C ILE A 324 26.89 -9.97 -24.99
N HIS A 325 27.82 -9.26 -24.34
CA HIS A 325 27.62 -7.86 -23.96
C HIS A 325 27.54 -6.99 -25.21
N GLN A 326 26.45 -7.12 -25.98
CA GLN A 326 26.14 -6.19 -27.04
C GLN A 326 25.71 -4.88 -26.38
N LYS A 327 26.62 -3.90 -26.38
CA LYS A 327 26.31 -2.49 -26.15
C LYS A 327 25.05 -2.17 -26.94
N LEU A 328 24.03 -1.61 -26.29
CA LEU A 328 22.82 -1.10 -26.95
C LEU A 328 23.27 -0.22 -28.12
N SER A 329 23.30 -0.78 -29.33
CA SER A 329 23.56 -0.01 -30.54
C SER A 329 22.49 1.07 -30.58
N SER A 330 22.84 2.31 -30.89
CA SER A 330 21.90 3.44 -30.92
C SER A 330 20.70 3.10 -31.79
N VAL A 331 19.62 2.62 -31.15
CA VAL A 331 18.39 2.21 -31.82
C VAL A 331 17.85 3.46 -32.50
N LYS A 332 17.66 3.38 -33.82
CA LYS A 332 17.05 4.47 -34.58
C LYS A 332 15.54 4.28 -34.52
N TRP A 333 14.87 5.18 -33.83
CA TRP A 333 13.41 5.17 -33.74
C TRP A 333 12.80 5.74 -35.01
N ASN A 334 11.77 5.08 -35.53
CA ASN A 334 10.99 5.60 -36.67
C ASN A 334 10.06 6.72 -36.22
N ALA A 335 9.56 6.63 -34.98
CA ALA A 335 8.75 7.65 -34.32
C ALA A 335 8.97 7.57 -32.81
N GLU A 336 9.05 8.72 -32.14
CA GLU A 336 9.20 8.80 -30.69
C GLU A 336 8.56 10.07 -30.11
N ILE A 337 8.19 10.00 -28.83
CA ILE A 337 7.97 11.15 -27.96
C ILE A 337 9.14 11.29 -26.99
N THR A 338 9.28 12.46 -26.40
CA THR A 338 10.29 12.69 -25.35
C THR A 338 9.97 11.87 -24.10
N GLU A 339 10.99 11.60 -23.31
CA GLU A 339 10.84 10.92 -22.02
C GLU A 339 9.96 11.73 -21.05
N GLU A 340 10.08 13.06 -21.07
CA GLU A 340 9.26 13.97 -20.27
C GLU A 340 7.78 13.91 -20.66
N GLU A 341 7.45 13.92 -21.96
CA GLU A 341 6.07 13.74 -22.44
C GLU A 341 5.50 12.39 -21.99
N ALA A 342 6.29 11.32 -22.09
CA ALA A 342 5.87 10.00 -21.67
C ALA A 342 5.58 9.93 -20.17
N LEU A 343 6.47 10.47 -19.33
CA LEU A 343 6.27 10.54 -17.88
C LEU A 343 5.03 11.37 -17.54
N ASN A 344 4.84 12.53 -18.15
CA ASN A 344 3.66 13.37 -17.95
C ASN A 344 2.37 12.63 -18.32
N SER A 345 2.35 11.88 -19.42
CA SER A 345 1.20 11.06 -19.82
C SER A 345 0.91 9.91 -18.84
N LEU A 346 1.94 9.20 -18.35
CA LEU A 346 1.80 8.17 -17.32
C LEU A 346 1.19 8.75 -16.03
N GLU A 347 1.68 9.91 -15.60
CA GLU A 347 1.15 10.61 -14.44
C GLU A 347 -0.29 11.07 -14.64
N SER A 348 -0.60 11.60 -15.82
CA SER A 348 -1.94 12.05 -16.15
C SER A 348 -2.93 10.89 -16.15
N GLU A 349 -2.51 9.71 -16.58
CA GLU A 349 -3.36 8.52 -16.56
C GLU A 349 -3.67 8.05 -15.13
N MET A 350 -2.68 8.02 -14.25
CA MET A 350 -2.88 7.64 -12.83
C MET A 350 -3.60 8.71 -12.01
N PHE A 351 -3.33 9.99 -12.28
CA PHE A 351 -3.83 11.10 -11.48
C PHE A 351 -4.83 11.92 -12.29
N SER A 352 -6.12 11.64 -12.12
CA SER A 352 -7.17 12.33 -12.90
C SER A 352 -7.12 13.86 -12.76
N PHE A 353 -6.66 14.40 -11.61
CA PHE A 353 -6.50 15.84 -11.43
C PHE A 353 -5.48 16.46 -12.40
N LYS A 354 -4.50 15.70 -12.88
CA LYS A 354 -3.54 16.14 -13.90
C LYS A 354 -4.12 16.16 -15.32
N LYS A 355 -5.23 15.44 -15.59
CA LYS A 355 -5.94 15.50 -16.88
C LYS A 355 -6.70 16.82 -17.06
N ALA A 356 -7.05 17.50 -15.97
CA ALA A 356 -7.64 18.82 -16.05
C ALA A 356 -6.61 19.81 -16.59
N LYS A 357 -6.91 20.43 -17.73
CA LYS A 357 -6.11 21.53 -18.28
C LYS A 357 -6.26 22.72 -17.33
N TYR A 358 -5.36 22.82 -16.36
CA TYR A 358 -5.30 23.96 -15.46
C TYR A 358 -5.11 25.24 -16.29
N TYR A 359 -6.19 25.97 -16.54
CA TYR A 359 -6.05 27.42 -16.56
C TYR A 359 -5.60 27.75 -15.14
N ARG A 360 -4.33 28.13 -14.95
CA ARG A 360 -3.76 28.51 -13.65
C ARG A 360 -4.65 29.55 -12.99
N ARG A 361 -5.61 29.10 -12.20
CA ARG A 361 -6.45 29.92 -11.35
C ARG A 361 -6.67 29.13 -10.06
N THR A 362 -5.94 29.53 -9.05
CA THR A 362 -6.02 29.00 -7.69
C THR A 362 -7.35 29.41 -7.03
N LEU A 363 -7.73 28.74 -5.93
CA LEU A 363 -8.80 29.18 -5.01
C LEU A 363 -8.71 30.68 -4.70
N ARG A 364 -7.47 31.20 -4.57
CA ARG A 364 -7.16 32.63 -4.35
C ARG A 364 -7.54 33.52 -5.53
N GLU A 365 -7.38 33.03 -6.75
CA GLU A 365 -7.63 33.77 -7.99
C GLU A 365 -9.07 33.61 -8.51
N THR A 366 -9.85 32.67 -7.96
CA THR A 366 -11.26 32.43 -8.30
C THR A 366 -12.18 32.73 -7.12
N ALA A 367 -12.55 31.71 -6.33
CA ALA A 367 -13.57 31.79 -5.31
C ALA A 367 -13.25 32.83 -4.21
N LEU A 368 -12.00 32.90 -3.76
CA LEU A 368 -11.59 33.89 -2.75
C LEU A 368 -11.34 35.29 -3.33
N ALA A 369 -11.41 35.46 -4.66
CA ALA A 369 -11.48 36.76 -5.31
C ALA A 369 -12.92 37.21 -5.59
N SER A 370 -13.91 36.31 -5.45
CA SER A 370 -15.32 36.60 -5.71
C SER A 370 -15.92 37.48 -4.60
N PRO A 371 -16.47 38.67 -4.92
CA PRO A 371 -17.07 39.55 -3.92
C PRO A 371 -18.24 38.91 -3.14
N PRO A 372 -19.16 38.15 -3.77
CA PRO A 372 -20.19 37.39 -3.03
C PRO A 372 -19.62 36.43 -1.96
N ILE A 373 -18.57 35.68 -2.28
CA ILE A 373 -17.96 34.72 -1.36
C ILE A 373 -17.24 35.44 -0.22
N LEU A 374 -16.49 36.50 -0.55
CA LEU A 374 -15.84 37.35 0.45
C LEU A 374 -16.86 37.97 1.42
N GLN A 375 -18.05 38.34 0.93
CA GLN A 375 -19.13 38.84 1.76
C GLN A 375 -19.66 37.75 2.71
N ILE A 376 -19.92 36.54 2.20
CA ILE A 376 -20.37 35.40 3.03
C ILE A 376 -19.35 35.08 4.12
N LEU A 377 -18.07 35.00 3.76
CA LEU A 377 -16.97 34.74 4.69
C LEU A 377 -16.89 35.82 5.77
N LYS A 378 -16.94 37.10 5.38
CA LYS A 378 -16.85 38.22 6.32
C LYS A 378 -18.03 38.29 7.28
N ASP A 379 -19.23 37.98 6.80
CA ASP A 379 -20.45 38.15 7.60
C ASP A 379 -20.70 36.98 8.56
N ASN A 380 -20.20 35.78 8.24
CA ASN A 380 -20.62 34.56 8.95
C ASN A 380 -19.47 33.67 9.46
N PHE A 381 -18.22 33.88 9.02
CA PHE A 381 -17.11 32.96 9.31
C PHE A 381 -15.87 33.66 9.86
N ILE A 382 -15.11 32.95 10.69
CA ILE A 382 -13.72 33.26 10.98
C ILE A 382 -12.90 32.29 10.13
N SER A 383 -12.10 32.81 9.19
CA SER A 383 -11.36 32.00 8.23
C SER A 383 -9.85 32.16 8.40
N PHE A 384 -9.13 31.05 8.29
CA PHE A 384 -7.67 31.00 8.28
C PHE A 384 -7.22 29.83 7.40
N TRP A 385 -5.92 29.79 7.08
CA TRP A 385 -5.29 28.70 6.35
C TRP A 385 -4.04 28.27 7.13
N SER A 386 -3.74 26.98 7.09
CA SER A 386 -2.61 26.39 7.80
C SER A 386 -2.12 25.17 7.03
N THR A 387 -0.82 24.90 7.06
CA THR A 387 -0.27 23.66 6.49
C THR A 387 -0.34 22.53 7.52
N VAL A 388 -0.28 21.28 7.05
CA VAL A 388 -0.20 20.11 7.94
C VAL A 388 1.00 20.24 8.90
N ALA A 389 2.15 20.72 8.40
CA ALA A 389 3.33 20.96 9.21
C ALA A 389 3.13 22.02 10.30
N ASP A 390 2.38 23.10 10.01
CA ASP A 390 2.06 24.13 11.01
C ASP A 390 1.16 23.56 12.11
N LEU A 391 0.16 22.75 11.74
CA LEU A 391 -0.74 22.10 12.71
C LEU A 391 0.02 21.12 13.60
N GLU A 392 0.91 20.30 13.03
CA GLU A 392 1.78 19.39 13.76
C GLU A 392 2.71 20.16 14.73
N ALA A 393 3.30 21.27 14.28
CA ALA A 393 4.14 22.13 15.13
C ALA A 393 3.35 22.69 16.33
N ILE A 394 2.14 23.22 16.09
CA ILE A 394 1.26 23.75 17.15
C ILE A 394 0.96 22.66 18.21
N ILE A 395 0.68 21.44 17.76
CA ILE A 395 0.38 20.31 18.65
C ILE A 395 1.61 19.92 19.48
N ASN A 396 2.79 19.95 18.89
CA ASN A 396 4.04 19.57 19.54
C ASN A 396 4.55 20.64 20.51
N GLU A 397 4.41 21.92 20.17
CA GLU A 397 4.81 23.04 21.02
C GLU A 397 3.86 23.22 22.21
N ASN A 398 2.60 22.79 22.08
CA ASN A 398 1.57 22.74 23.13
C ASN A 398 1.47 24.02 23.99
N LEU A 399 1.62 25.19 23.36
CA LEU A 399 1.64 26.49 24.05
C LEU A 399 0.26 26.88 24.61
N ASP A 400 -0.82 26.43 23.95
CA ASP A 400 -2.20 26.63 24.38
C ASP A 400 -2.99 25.32 24.18
N PRO A 401 -3.55 24.71 25.25
CA PRO A 401 -4.32 23.47 25.16
C PRO A 401 -5.55 23.56 24.23
N ALA A 402 -6.22 24.72 24.16
CA ALA A 402 -7.39 24.90 23.32
C ALA A 402 -7.01 24.96 21.84
N VAL A 403 -5.91 25.66 21.51
CA VAL A 403 -5.40 25.75 20.14
C VAL A 403 -4.85 24.39 19.69
N SER A 404 -4.16 23.68 20.56
CA SER A 404 -3.66 22.32 20.29
C SER A 404 -4.79 21.33 20.06
N PHE A 405 -5.89 21.44 20.82
CA PHE A 405 -7.10 20.66 20.58
C PHE A 405 -7.71 20.94 19.21
N LEU A 406 -7.88 22.21 18.82
CA LEU A 406 -8.42 22.57 17.50
C LEU A 406 -7.50 22.10 16.36
N ALA A 407 -6.18 22.18 16.53
CA ALA A 407 -5.22 21.68 15.55
C ALA A 407 -5.35 20.16 15.34
N ARG A 408 -5.53 19.38 16.42
CA ARG A 408 -5.82 17.93 16.33
C ARG A 408 -7.12 17.66 15.59
N MET A 409 -8.15 18.48 15.82
CA MET A 409 -9.43 18.33 15.09
C MET A 409 -9.26 18.63 13.60
N CYS A 410 -8.48 19.65 13.22
CA CYS A 410 -8.16 19.90 11.81
C CYS A 410 -7.47 18.70 11.16
N LEU A 411 -6.45 18.12 11.79
CA LEU A 411 -5.73 16.95 11.26
C LEU A 411 -6.61 15.70 11.20
N LYS A 412 -7.48 15.49 12.18
CA LYS A 412 -8.40 14.34 12.23
C LYS A 412 -9.31 14.24 11.00
N TYR A 413 -9.76 15.38 10.47
CA TYR A 413 -10.68 15.41 9.33
C TYR A 413 -10.00 15.73 7.99
N TYR A 414 -8.71 16.03 8.01
CA TYR A 414 -7.95 16.38 6.82
C TYR A 414 -7.82 15.18 5.89
N GLU A 415 -7.99 15.43 4.59
CA GLU A 415 -7.76 14.47 3.53
C GLU A 415 -6.88 15.13 2.47
N PHE A 416 -5.80 14.45 2.07
CA PHE A 416 -4.86 14.97 1.05
C PHE A 416 -5.57 15.18 -0.30
N PRO A 417 -5.24 16.21 -1.12
CA PRO A 417 -4.15 17.17 -0.97
C PRO A 417 -4.46 18.45 -0.20
N VAL A 418 -5.71 18.91 -0.21
CA VAL A 418 -6.17 20.13 0.47
C VAL A 418 -7.64 19.93 0.84
N GLU A 419 -7.98 20.24 2.09
CA GLU A 419 -9.33 20.12 2.63
C GLU A 419 -9.79 21.50 3.13
N SER A 420 -11.02 21.90 2.80
CA SER A 420 -11.68 23.04 3.44
C SER A 420 -12.69 22.52 4.46
N ILE A 421 -12.61 22.99 5.70
CA ILE A 421 -13.43 22.47 6.81
C ILE A 421 -14.06 23.62 7.56
N VAL A 422 -15.34 23.49 7.90
CA VAL A 422 -16.06 24.39 8.80
C VAL A 422 -16.30 23.69 10.13
N PHE A 423 -15.93 24.35 11.22
CA PHE A 423 -16.11 23.86 12.58
C PHE A 423 -17.03 24.77 13.39
N PHE A 424 -17.70 24.19 14.39
CA PHE A 424 -18.16 24.95 15.55
C PHE A 424 -16.96 25.31 16.46
N PRO A 425 -17.07 26.35 17.32
CA PRO A 425 -16.00 26.73 18.24
C PRO A 425 -15.53 25.63 19.20
N ASN A 426 -16.37 24.61 19.44
CA ASN A 426 -16.03 23.44 20.26
C ASN A 426 -15.27 22.34 19.49
N GLY A 427 -14.92 22.57 18.22
CA GLY A 427 -14.18 21.62 17.39
C GLY A 427 -15.05 20.61 16.63
N SER A 428 -16.38 20.63 16.78
CA SER A 428 -17.27 19.76 16.00
C SER A 428 -17.30 20.18 14.53
N ALA A 429 -17.00 19.26 13.62
CA ALA A 429 -17.04 19.52 12.18
C ALA A 429 -18.49 19.65 11.68
N ILE A 430 -18.78 20.75 10.97
CA ILE A 430 -20.10 21.05 10.40
C ILE A 430 -20.15 20.55 8.96
N HIS A 431 -19.17 20.95 8.16
CA HIS A 431 -19.09 20.58 6.75
C HIS A 431 -17.64 20.57 6.29
N ARG A 432 -17.34 19.74 5.29
CA ARG A 432 -16.00 19.61 4.70
C ARG A 432 -16.11 19.46 3.19
N ILE A 433 -15.11 19.94 2.48
CA ILE A 433 -14.96 19.71 1.04
C ILE A 433 -13.49 19.56 0.67
N ASN A 434 -13.18 18.44 0.03
CA ASN A 434 -11.86 18.18 -0.52
C ASN A 434 -11.64 18.97 -1.81
N ALA A 435 -10.41 19.38 -2.07
CA ALA A 435 -10.05 20.07 -3.30
C ALA A 435 -10.44 19.28 -4.57
N ASN A 436 -10.37 17.95 -4.54
CA ASN A 436 -10.78 17.12 -5.67
C ASN A 436 -12.28 17.24 -5.97
N THR A 437 -13.11 17.37 -4.94
CA THR A 437 -14.56 17.58 -5.05
C THR A 437 -14.88 19.00 -5.44
N LEU A 438 -14.24 19.98 -4.77
CA LEU A 438 -14.44 21.40 -4.99
C LEU A 438 -14.16 21.81 -6.44
N LEU A 439 -13.15 21.20 -7.06
CA LEU A 439 -12.74 21.49 -8.42
C LEU A 439 -13.61 20.79 -9.49
N GLY A 440 -14.69 20.09 -9.10
CA GLY A 440 -15.76 19.68 -10.01
C GLY A 440 -15.47 18.45 -10.89
N ILE A 441 -14.86 17.39 -10.35
CA ILE A 441 -14.61 16.13 -11.09
C ILE A 441 -15.91 15.33 -11.37
N ALA A 442 -17.10 15.79 -10.94
CA ALA A 442 -18.34 15.01 -11.03
C ALA A 442 -19.19 15.20 -12.29
N ASN A 443 -19.08 16.27 -13.08
CA ASN A 443 -19.91 16.42 -14.30
C ASN A 443 -19.19 17.25 -15.39
N GLU A 444 -18.55 16.58 -16.35
CA GLU A 444 -17.95 17.20 -17.54
C GLU A 444 -18.98 17.74 -18.57
N GLN A 445 -20.28 17.65 -18.29
CA GLN A 445 -21.33 17.97 -19.26
C GLN A 445 -21.92 19.39 -19.16
N ASP A 446 -21.71 20.12 -18.05
CA ASP A 446 -22.35 21.43 -17.84
C ASP A 446 -21.45 22.65 -18.11
N SER A 447 -20.14 22.46 -18.29
CA SER A 447 -19.17 23.57 -18.31
C SER A 447 -19.09 24.36 -19.62
N LEU A 448 -19.91 24.04 -20.63
CA LEU A 448 -19.88 24.74 -21.93
C LEU A 448 -20.80 25.98 -21.98
N PHE A 449 -21.69 26.18 -21.01
CA PHE A 449 -22.68 27.29 -21.04
C PHE A 449 -22.93 28.01 -19.70
N GLU A 450 -22.24 27.69 -18.60
CA GLU A 450 -22.39 28.44 -17.34
C GLU A 450 -21.57 29.75 -17.36
N ILE A 451 -22.24 30.87 -17.03
CA ILE A 451 -21.66 32.23 -16.98
C ILE A 451 -20.75 32.43 -15.73
N ARG A 452 -20.77 31.48 -14.77
CA ARG A 452 -20.01 31.53 -13.52
C ARG A 452 -18.90 30.47 -13.50
N ASP A 453 -17.79 30.79 -12.82
CA ASP A 453 -16.69 29.86 -12.58
C ASP A 453 -17.18 28.68 -11.71
N PRO A 454 -17.04 27.41 -12.14
CA PRO A 454 -17.50 26.26 -11.39
C PRO A 454 -16.91 26.15 -9.98
N ILE A 455 -15.67 26.63 -9.78
CA ILE A 455 -15.01 26.61 -8.47
C ILE A 455 -15.68 27.62 -7.54
N GLU A 456 -16.04 28.80 -8.07
CA GLU A 456 -16.79 29.81 -7.33
C GLU A 456 -18.15 29.28 -6.88
N LYS A 457 -18.89 28.64 -7.80
CA LYS A 457 -20.18 28.01 -7.51
C LYS A 457 -20.06 26.95 -6.41
N ASN A 458 -19.15 25.99 -6.58
CA ASN A 458 -18.98 24.89 -5.61
C ASN A 458 -18.54 25.39 -4.23
N TYR A 459 -17.65 26.40 -4.18
CA TYR A 459 -17.22 26.98 -2.91
C TYR A 459 -18.34 27.79 -2.24
N GLN A 460 -19.13 28.52 -3.03
CA GLN A 460 -20.29 29.24 -2.51
C GLN A 460 -21.33 28.26 -1.93
N GLU A 461 -21.66 27.19 -2.66
CA GLU A 461 -22.57 26.14 -2.19
C GLU A 461 -22.07 25.46 -0.91
N PHE A 462 -20.76 25.18 -0.82
CA PHE A 462 -20.14 24.66 0.39
C PHE A 462 -20.39 25.59 1.61
N LEU A 463 -20.15 26.90 1.47
CA LEU A 463 -20.35 27.85 2.56
C LEU A 463 -21.83 27.98 2.94
N GLU A 464 -22.73 28.06 1.95
CA GLU A 464 -24.17 28.18 2.19
C GLU A 464 -24.74 26.93 2.87
N ASN A 465 -24.32 25.73 2.44
CA ASN A 465 -24.68 24.47 3.07
C ASN A 465 -24.16 24.39 4.50
N ALA A 466 -22.93 24.85 4.76
CA ALA A 466 -22.40 24.91 6.12
C ALA A 466 -23.24 25.82 7.04
N LEU A 467 -23.74 26.95 6.53
CA LEU A 467 -24.64 27.85 7.28
C LEU A 467 -26.04 27.27 7.51
N LEU A 468 -26.53 26.45 6.59
CA LEU A 468 -27.79 25.74 6.77
C LEU A 468 -27.65 24.64 7.82
N MET A 469 -26.56 23.85 7.74
CA MET A 469 -26.24 22.79 8.70
C MET A 469 -26.02 23.35 10.10
N SER A 470 -25.34 24.49 10.24
CA SER A 470 -25.08 25.12 11.55
C SER A 470 -26.36 25.56 12.25
N LYS A 471 -27.42 25.91 11.50
CA LYS A 471 -28.74 26.27 12.06
C LYS A 471 -29.58 25.05 12.43
N ALA A 472 -29.36 23.92 11.77
CA ALA A 472 -30.10 22.68 11.99
C ALA A 472 -29.53 21.86 13.17
N MET A 473 -28.21 21.93 13.39
CA MET A 473 -27.55 21.30 14.54
C MET A 473 -27.75 22.17 15.78
N LYS A 474 -28.61 21.74 16.71
CA LYS A 474 -28.61 22.28 18.07
C LYS A 474 -27.32 21.82 18.74
N VAL A 475 -26.50 22.79 19.14
CA VAL A 475 -25.32 22.55 19.96
C VAL A 475 -25.82 22.28 21.38
N ASP A 476 -25.71 21.04 21.85
CA ASP A 476 -25.88 20.69 23.28
C ASP A 476 -24.61 21.01 24.07
#